data_AF-A0A7C9A5H2-F1
#
_entry.id   AF-A0A7C9A5H2-F1
#
_cell.length_a   1.000
_cell.length_b   1.000
_cell.length_c   1.000
_cell.angle_alpha   90.00
_cell.angle_beta   90.00
_cell.angle_gamma   90.00
#
_symmetry.space_group_name_H-M   'P 1'
#
loop_
_entity.id
_entity.type
_entity.pdbx_description
1 polymer ?
#
loop_
_entity_poly.entity_id
_entity_poly.type
_entity_poly.pdbx_seq_one_letter_code
_entity_poly.pdbx_strand_id
1 'polypeptide(L)'
;SNLSQVELLERIENIVTAMGYCVQKKNGRLKVVMQKGQKSPGSLCVAAEVFEISPSLYVVELRKSFGDSSIYRQLCKMLSNNLGASGSQDLLTQPLLSAEAVSNVC
;
A
#
# COMPACT_ATOMS: atom_id res chain seq x y z
N SER A 1 -9.96 -5.14 7.20
CA SER A 1 -9.46 -6.32 6.47
C SER A 1 -9.57 -7.50 7.40
N ASN A 2 -10.13 -8.63 6.99
CA ASN A 2 -10.29 -9.82 7.85
C ASN A 2 -8.98 -10.64 8.02
N LEU A 3 -7.84 -10.02 7.71
CA LEU A 3 -6.52 -10.66 7.78
C LEU A 3 -6.02 -10.62 9.23
N SER A 4 -5.46 -11.73 9.69
CA SER A 4 -4.69 -11.78 10.93
C SER A 4 -3.45 -10.91 10.85
N GLN A 5 -2.87 -10.56 12.01
CA GLN A 5 -1.61 -9.82 12.06
C GLN A 5 -0.50 -10.49 11.25
N VAL A 6 -0.42 -11.83 11.29
CA VAL A 6 0.59 -12.59 10.54
C VAL A 6 0.39 -12.45 9.03
N GLU A 7 -0.84 -12.61 8.54
CA GLU A 7 -1.15 -12.47 7.12
C GLU A 7 -0.93 -11.04 6.62
N LEU A 8 -1.21 -10.03 7.44
CA LEU A 8 -0.89 -8.63 7.11
C LEU A 8 0.62 -8.43 6.96
N LEU A 9 1.41 -8.95 7.90
CA LEU A 9 2.87 -8.84 7.84
C LEU A 9 3.44 -9.57 6.61
N GLU A 10 2.98 -10.78 6.31
CA GLU A 10 3.38 -11.52 5.12
C GLU A 10 2.99 -10.81 3.83
N ARG A 11 1.77 -10.26 3.76
CA ARG A 11 1.30 -9.53 2.57
C ARG A 11 2.12 -8.26 2.35
N ILE A 12 2.42 -7.51 3.41
CA ILE A 12 3.32 -6.35 3.34
C ILE A 12 4.69 -6.77 2.84
N GLU A 13 5.28 -7.82 3.41
CA GLU A 13 6.60 -8.33 3.00
C GLU A 13 6.63 -8.72 1.52
N ASN A 14 5.62 -9.44 1.05
CA ASN A 14 5.53 -9.86 -0.35
C ASN A 14 5.48 -8.66 -1.30
N ILE A 15 4.68 -7.63 -0.98
CA ILE A 15 4.57 -6.41 -1.79
C ILE A 15 5.91 -5.69 -1.86
N VAL A 16 6.57 -5.47 -0.72
CA VAL A 16 7.82 -4.70 -0.71
C VAL A 16 8.99 -5.48 -1.29
N THR A 17 9.02 -6.80 -1.15
CA THR A 17 10.03 -7.65 -1.79
C THR A 17 9.87 -7.66 -3.30
N ALA A 18 8.63 -7.70 -3.81
CA ALA A 18 8.34 -7.58 -5.24
C ALA A 18 8.77 -6.23 -5.84
N MET A 19 8.85 -5.18 -5.02
CA MET A 19 9.37 -3.87 -5.41
C MET A 19 10.91 -3.76 -5.28
N GLY A 20 11.61 -4.83 -4.89
CA GLY A 20 13.07 -4.85 -4.73
C GLY A 20 13.58 -4.35 -3.37
N TYR A 21 12.71 -4.20 -2.39
CA TYR A 21 13.12 -3.89 -1.01
C TYR A 21 13.48 -5.16 -0.24
N CYS A 22 14.41 -5.05 0.70
CA CYS A 22 14.67 -6.07 1.69
C CYS A 22 13.84 -5.82 2.94
N VAL A 23 13.45 -6.90 3.61
CA VAL A 23 12.67 -6.83 4.85
C VAL A 23 13.49 -7.44 5.98
N GLN A 24 13.45 -6.79 7.14
CA GLN A 24 13.95 -7.36 8.39
C GLN A 24 12.78 -7.47 9.35
N LYS A 25 12.46 -8.69 9.79
CA LYS A 25 11.41 -8.93 10.79
C LYS A 25 12.00 -8.93 12.18
N LYS A 26 11.36 -8.25 13.13
CA LYS A 26 11.72 -8.31 14.56
C LYS A 26 10.50 -8.05 15.43
N ASN A 27 10.16 -8.99 16.31
CA ASN A 27 9.12 -8.83 17.34
C ASN A 27 7.77 -8.32 16.80
N GLY A 28 7.25 -8.89 15.71
CA GLY A 28 5.99 -8.44 15.10
C GLY A 28 6.08 -7.12 14.30
N ARG A 29 7.27 -6.56 14.15
CA ARG A 29 7.56 -5.37 13.33
C ARG A 29 8.30 -5.76 12.05
N LEU A 30 8.06 -5.02 10.97
CA LEU A 30 8.77 -5.17 9.69
C LEU A 30 9.57 -3.91 9.39
N LYS A 31 10.89 -4.01 9.34
CA LYS A 31 11.71 -2.92 8.82
C LYS A 31 11.96 -3.14 7.34
N VAL A 32 11.45 -2.23 6.50
CA VAL A 32 11.58 -2.27 5.04
C VAL A 32 12.76 -1.40 4.61
N VAL A 33 13.84 -2.04 4.20
CA VAL A 33 15.10 -1.39 3.82
C VAL A 33 15.35 -1.69 2.35
N MET A 34 15.51 -0.67 1.51
CA MET A 34 15.92 -0.91 0.12
C MET A 34 17.31 -1.55 0.08
N GLN A 35 17.52 -2.52 -0.81
CA GLN A 35 18.75 -3.29 -0.87
C GLN A 35 19.96 -2.35 -1.06
N LYS A 36 21.04 -2.63 -0.31
CA LYS A 36 22.26 -1.82 -0.25
C LYS A 36 22.91 -1.69 -1.64
N GLY A 37 22.72 -0.53 -2.25
CA GLY A 37 23.46 -0.06 -3.42
C GLY A 37 23.46 1.46 -3.44
N GLN A 38 24.34 2.04 -2.63
CA GLN A 38 24.56 3.48 -2.41
C GLN A 38 23.42 4.27 -1.76
N LYS A 39 23.80 5.21 -0.89
CA LYS A 39 23.01 6.41 -0.57
C LYS A 39 22.92 7.27 -1.84
N SER A 40 22.33 6.72 -2.90
CA SER A 40 22.08 7.42 -4.14
C SER A 40 20.84 8.31 -3.97
N PRO A 41 20.76 9.42 -4.72
CA PRO A 41 19.49 10.09 -4.95
C PRO A 41 18.48 9.05 -5.47
N GLY A 42 17.35 8.87 -4.77
CA GLY A 42 16.38 7.81 -5.06
C GLY A 42 16.40 6.61 -4.11
N SER A 43 17.25 6.59 -3.08
CA SER A 43 17.15 5.59 -2.01
C SER A 43 16.00 5.88 -1.04
N LEU A 44 15.40 4.84 -0.44
CA LEU A 44 14.32 4.95 0.55
C LEU A 44 14.50 3.95 1.70
N CYS A 45 14.29 4.39 2.94
CA CYS A 45 14.29 3.54 4.13
C CYS A 45 13.06 3.82 5.01
N VAL A 46 12.29 2.77 5.29
CA VAL A 46 10.99 2.86 5.97
C VAL A 46 10.90 1.75 7.03
N ALA A 47 10.36 2.07 8.20
CA ALA A 47 9.89 1.04 9.12
C ALA A 47 8.38 0.87 8.97
N ALA A 48 7.90 -0.37 9.00
CA ALA A 48 6.49 -0.73 8.99
C ALA A 48 6.14 -1.49 10.28
N GLU A 49 5.07 -1.10 10.93
CA GLU A 49 4.61 -1.74 12.16
C GLU A 49 3.11 -1.94 12.10
N VAL A 50 2.66 -3.12 12.53
CA VAL A 50 1.25 -3.49 12.55
C VAL A 50 0.78 -3.51 13.99
N PHE A 51 -0.22 -2.69 14.30
CA PHE A 51 -0.83 -2.59 15.62
C PHE A 51 -2.26 -3.08 15.55
N GLU A 52 -2.67 -3.92 16.50
CA GLU A 52 -4.09 -4.26 16.69
C GLU A 52 -4.75 -3.15 17.52
N ILE A 53 -5.79 -2.53 16.96
CA ILE A 53 -6.56 -1.50 17.65
C ILE A 53 -7.80 -2.11 18.32
N SER A 54 -8.37 -3.14 17.69
CA SER A 54 -9.44 -3.97 18.23
C SER A 54 -9.44 -5.33 17.51
N PRO A 55 -10.21 -6.33 17.97
CA PRO A 55 -10.34 -7.59 17.24
C PRO A 55 -10.65 -7.34 15.77
N SER A 56 -9.82 -7.89 14.89
CA SER A 56 -9.93 -7.75 13.42
C SER A 56 -9.73 -6.33 12.86
N LEU A 57 -9.33 -5.36 13.67
CA LEU A 57 -8.94 -4.02 13.24
C LEU A 57 -7.45 -3.79 13.49
N TYR A 58 -6.70 -3.74 12.41
CA TYR A 58 -5.27 -3.51 12.43
C TYR A 58 -4.93 -2.20 11.72
N VAL A 59 -3.95 -1.49 12.27
CA VAL A 59 -3.34 -0.31 11.68
C VAL A 59 -1.91 -0.63 11.28
N VAL A 60 -1.53 -0.24 10.06
CA VAL A 60 -0.15 -0.33 9.56
C VAL A 60 0.46 1.07 9.59
N GLU A 61 1.39 1.31 10.50
CA GLU A 61 2.15 2.55 10.57
C GLU A 61 3.40 2.44 9.68
N LEU A 62 3.60 3.42 8.78
CA LEU A 62 4.80 3.54 7.96
C LEU A 62 5.62 4.75 8.37
N ARG A 63 6.83 4.52 8.88
CA ARG A 63 7.76 5.56 9.33
C ARG A 63 8.92 5.71 8.36
N LYS A 64 8.91 6.77 7.56
CA LYS A 64 10.05 7.16 6.71
C LYS A 64 11.22 7.61 7.58
N SER A 65 12.36 6.94 7.46
CA SER A 65 13.60 7.33 8.16
C SER A 65 14.47 8.26 7.31
N PHE A 66 14.68 7.92 6.04
CA PHE A 66 15.38 8.77 5.06
C PHE A 66 14.92 8.43 3.64
N GLY A 67 15.24 9.30 2.67
CA GLY A 67 15.12 9.00 1.25
C GLY A 67 14.12 9.84 0.46
N ASP A 68 13.81 9.39 -0.74
CA ASP A 68 12.93 10.10 -1.68
C ASP A 68 11.45 10.06 -1.26
N SER A 69 10.79 11.22 -1.22
CA SER A 69 9.38 11.33 -0.81
C SER A 69 8.39 10.87 -1.88
N SER A 70 8.75 10.94 -3.16
CA SER A 70 7.93 10.42 -4.26
C SER A 70 7.87 8.89 -4.23
N ILE A 71 9.02 8.24 -4.00
CA ILE A 71 9.11 6.78 -3.82
C ILE A 71 8.36 6.36 -2.55
N TYR A 72 8.49 7.10 -1.45
CA TYR A 72 7.70 6.84 -0.24
C TYR A 72 6.19 6.89 -0.51
N ARG A 73 5.72 7.91 -1.25
CA ARG A 73 4.29 8.03 -1.61
C ARG A 73 3.83 6.88 -2.52
N GLN A 74 4.68 6.43 -3.46
CA GLN A 74 4.40 5.27 -4.29
C GLN A 74 4.26 3.99 -3.46
N LEU A 75 5.16 3.77 -2.51
CA LEU A 75 5.09 2.66 -1.57
C LEU A 75 3.79 2.71 -0.75
N CYS A 76 3.44 3.87 -0.20
CA CYS A 76 2.17 4.04 0.52
C CYS A 76 0.96 3.69 -0.35
N LYS A 77 0.91 4.21 -1.59
CA LYS A 77 -0.18 3.91 -2.54
C LYS A 77 -0.27 2.42 -2.86
N MET A 78 0.86 1.77 -3.10
CA MET A 78 0.92 0.33 -3.36
C MET A 78 0.39 -0.49 -2.17
N LEU A 79 0.84 -0.17 -0.96
CA LEU A 79 0.39 -0.86 0.26
C LEU A 79 -1.10 -0.61 0.51
N SER A 80 -1.57 0.64 0.42
CA SER A 80 -2.99 0.96 0.60
C SER A 80 -3.89 0.23 -0.40
N ASN A 81 -3.51 0.17 -1.68
CA ASN A 81 -4.30 -0.54 -2.71
C ASN A 81 -4.33 -2.06 -2.48
N ASN A 82 -3.22 -2.64 -2.02
CA ASN A 82 -3.11 -4.10 -1.88
C ASN A 82 -3.61 -4.60 -0.52
N LEU A 83 -3.62 -3.77 0.53
CA LEU A 83 -4.13 -4.12 1.86
C LEU A 83 -5.59 -3.69 2.03
N GLY A 84 -5.98 -2.59 1.39
CA GLY A 84 -7.30 -2.01 1.42
C GLY A 84 -8.19 -2.51 0.28
N ALA A 85 -8.44 -3.83 0.21
CA ALA A 85 -9.63 -4.40 -0.44
C ALA A 85 -9.64 -5.93 -0.30
N SER A 86 -10.35 -6.42 0.70
CA SER A 86 -11.36 -7.44 0.45
C SER A 86 -12.65 -6.86 1.02
N GLY A 87 -13.53 -6.32 0.16
CA GLY A 87 -14.88 -5.88 0.57
C GLY A 87 -15.32 -4.43 0.33
N SER A 88 -14.91 -3.75 -0.74
CA SER A 88 -15.71 -2.65 -1.28
C SER A 88 -15.67 -2.72 -2.80
N GLN A 89 -16.61 -3.52 -3.34
CA GLN A 89 -17.02 -3.41 -4.73
C GLN A 89 -17.38 -1.94 -5.03
N ASP A 90 -17.09 -1.54 -6.26
CA ASP A 90 -17.56 -0.30 -6.88
C ASP A 90 -18.98 0.07 -6.46
N LEU A 91 -19.11 1.09 -5.63
CA LEU A 91 -20.34 1.85 -5.52
C LEU A 91 -19.95 3.33 -5.50
N LEU A 92 -20.58 4.10 -6.38
CA LEU A 92 -20.35 5.51 -6.72
C LEU A 92 -19.42 5.76 -7.91
N THR A 93 -19.84 5.34 -9.11
CA THR A 93 -20.08 6.27 -10.23
C THR A 93 -21.09 5.63 -11.19
N GLN A 94 -22.38 5.92 -11.00
CA GLN A 94 -23.33 5.83 -12.11
C GLN A 94 -23.60 7.25 -12.61
N PRO A 95 -23.41 7.56 -13.90
CA PRO A 95 -24.09 8.67 -14.52
C PRO A 95 -25.41 8.14 -15.09
N LEU A 96 -26.52 8.41 -14.41
CA LEU A 96 -27.83 8.35 -15.04
C LEU A 96 -28.32 9.79 -15.23
N LEU A 97 -28.10 10.32 -16.42
CA LEU A 97 -29.05 11.25 -17.06
C LEU A 97 -29.02 10.94 -18.56
N SER A 98 -29.96 10.07 -18.91
CA SER A 98 -30.81 10.03 -20.10
C SER A 98 -30.37 10.77 -21.37
N ALA A 99 -30.38 9.99 -22.46
CA ALA A 99 -30.24 10.42 -23.83
C ALA A 99 -31.33 11.42 -24.29
N GLU A 100 -30.91 12.38 -25.11
CA GLU A 100 -31.62 13.08 -26.20
C GLU A 100 -30.48 13.76 -27.03
N ALA A 101 -30.41 13.81 -28.35
CA ALA A 101 -31.21 13.33 -29.46
C ALA A 101 -30.30 13.26 -30.72
N VAL A 102 -30.74 12.50 -31.72
CA VAL A 102 -30.12 12.29 -33.03
C VAL A 102 -30.07 13.59 -33.84
N SER A 103 -28.91 13.95 -34.45
CA SER A 103 -28.90 14.59 -35.77
C SER A 103 -27.53 14.52 -36.49
N ASN A 104 -27.55 13.79 -37.60
CA ASN A 104 -26.92 14.04 -38.91
C ASN A 104 -25.40 14.05 -39.10
N VAL A 105 -24.94 12.97 -39.76
CA VAL A 105 -24.24 12.91 -41.07
C VAL A 105 -23.52 14.19 -41.53
N CYS A 106 -22.20 14.05 -41.73
CA CYS A 106 -21.48 14.71 -42.82
C CYS A 106 -21.00 13.63 -43.79
#